data_AF-A0A3N5AYY7-F1
#
_entry.id   AF-A0A3N5AYY7-F1
#
_cell.length_a   1.000
_cell.length_b   1.000
_cell.length_c   1.000
_cell.angle_alpha   90.00
_cell.angle_beta   90.00
_cell.angle_gamma   90.00
#
_symmetry.space_group_name_H-M   'P 1'
#
loop_
_entity.id
_entity.type
_entity.pdbx_description
1 polymer ?
#
loop_
_entity_poly.entity_id
_entity_poly.type
_entity_poly.pdbx_seq_one_letter_code
_entity_poly.pdbx_strand_id
1 'polypeptide(L)'
;MFFDDLTFKEKIIPKTILGYSPFVAEPFLGHRSMLYKRDLYDNPQAIADVIVESYNQGVRAINLFNDSQLLKAYDIACDQGCNMKVIATIGKTEVDYLNPNYEIAKETDWDDDIELFNSYDCPLMLVDEFIVDAYDWRLTSKILDCINDTDSLSGLITAFPLRTTNLIPENLNMDLFDFYMVPFNAISYMMDITAFNASQREEFKQKLTSLNKKVIASRIFACGILKPKEAFEFYKKIDYIDLISIGVAKVEEAREDFTLLKEY
;
A
#
# COMPACT_ATOMS: atom_id res chain seq x y z
N MET A 1 -5.33 15.37 -9.38
CA MET A 1 -5.17 14.90 -8.00
C MET A 1 -4.23 13.70 -8.03
N PHE A 2 -3.23 13.62 -7.15
CA PHE A 2 -2.30 12.49 -6.99
C PHE A 2 -1.33 12.11 -8.15
N PHE A 3 -1.31 12.83 -9.27
CA PHE A 3 -0.27 12.64 -10.31
C PHE A 3 0.97 13.53 -10.14
N ASP A 4 0.94 14.42 -9.15
CA ASP A 4 2.10 15.18 -8.71
C ASP A 4 2.93 14.38 -7.68
N ASP A 5 4.15 14.85 -7.43
CA ASP A 5 5.03 14.25 -6.44
C ASP A 5 4.85 14.93 -5.06
N LEU A 6 4.98 14.14 -4.00
CA LEU A 6 5.21 14.64 -2.65
C LEU A 6 6.72 14.77 -2.43
N THR A 7 7.18 15.98 -2.12
CA THR A 7 8.54 16.18 -1.59
C THR A 7 8.50 16.16 -0.06
N PHE A 8 9.22 15.24 0.55
CA PHE A 8 9.27 15.09 2.01
C PHE A 8 10.65 14.60 2.46
N LYS A 9 11.27 15.29 3.43
CA LYS A 9 12.65 15.01 3.91
C LYS A 9 13.63 14.74 2.76
N GLU A 10 13.66 15.65 1.78
CA GLU A 10 14.53 15.59 0.58
C GLU A 10 14.26 14.41 -0.38
N LYS A 11 13.27 13.56 -0.10
CA LYS A 11 12.81 12.49 -1.00
C LYS A 11 11.64 12.98 -1.85
N ILE A 12 11.60 12.50 -3.09
CA ILE A 12 10.50 12.68 -4.03
C ILE A 12 9.72 11.37 -4.09
N ILE A 13 8.44 11.42 -3.75
CA ILE A 13 7.55 10.25 -3.70
C ILE A 13 6.32 10.53 -4.59
N PRO A 14 6.14 9.79 -5.70
CA PRO A 14 4.95 9.90 -6.53
C PRO A 14 3.69 9.59 -5.74
N LYS A 15 2.67 10.44 -5.85
CA LYS A 15 1.46 10.31 -5.01
C LYS A 15 0.51 9.19 -5.44
N THR A 16 0.67 8.66 -6.65
CA THR A 16 -0.07 7.49 -7.12
C THR A 16 0.87 6.29 -7.15
N ILE A 17 0.51 5.27 -6.39
CA ILE A 17 1.25 4.02 -6.25
C ILE A 17 0.44 2.90 -6.91
N LEU A 18 1.06 2.14 -7.81
CA LEU A 18 0.49 0.89 -8.32
C LEU A 18 0.60 -0.19 -7.22
N GLY A 19 -0.53 -0.64 -6.69
CA GLY A 19 -0.61 -1.64 -5.63
C GLY A 19 -0.53 -3.08 -6.17
N TYR A 20 0.11 -3.97 -5.40
CA TYR A 20 0.40 -5.34 -5.84
C TYR A 20 -0.74 -6.35 -5.65
N SER A 21 -1.80 -6.02 -4.89
CA SER A 21 -2.75 -7.04 -4.40
C SER A 21 -3.38 -7.93 -5.50
N PRO A 22 -3.75 -7.40 -6.68
CA PRO A 22 -4.20 -8.25 -7.80
C PRO A 22 -3.09 -9.17 -8.33
N PHE A 23 -1.84 -8.71 -8.40
CA PHE A 23 -0.71 -9.45 -8.95
C PHE A 23 -0.38 -10.70 -8.15
N VAL A 24 -0.56 -10.64 -6.83
CA VAL A 24 -0.30 -11.78 -5.92
C VAL A 24 -1.58 -12.50 -5.48
N ALA A 25 -2.70 -12.20 -6.14
CA ALA A 25 -3.97 -12.88 -5.92
C ALA A 25 -4.41 -12.86 -4.45
N GLU A 26 -4.27 -11.71 -3.78
CA GLU A 26 -4.59 -11.56 -2.35
C GLU A 26 -5.94 -12.18 -1.98
N PRO A 27 -6.03 -13.02 -0.92
CA PRO A 27 -7.26 -13.78 -0.60
C PRO A 27 -8.49 -12.89 -0.37
N PHE A 28 -8.28 -11.67 0.11
CA PHE A 28 -9.33 -10.71 0.39
C PHE A 28 -10.05 -10.21 -0.89
N LEU A 29 -9.53 -10.49 -2.09
CA LEU A 29 -10.20 -10.23 -3.36
C LEU A 29 -11.29 -11.29 -3.69
N GLY A 30 -11.42 -12.33 -2.85
CA GLY A 30 -12.48 -13.34 -2.92
C GLY A 30 -12.35 -14.23 -4.17
N HIS A 31 -13.45 -14.45 -4.88
CA HIS A 31 -13.47 -15.32 -6.06
C HIS A 31 -12.54 -14.86 -7.19
N ARG A 32 -12.19 -13.57 -7.24
CA ARG A 32 -11.23 -13.03 -8.22
C ARG A 32 -9.80 -13.49 -7.96
N SER A 33 -9.43 -13.78 -6.71
CA SER A 33 -8.10 -14.28 -6.36
C SER A 33 -7.74 -15.54 -7.14
N MET A 34 -8.69 -16.47 -7.32
CA MET A 34 -8.46 -17.68 -8.13
C MET A 34 -8.17 -17.39 -9.60
N LEU A 35 -8.82 -16.37 -10.17
CA LEU A 35 -8.57 -15.95 -11.55
C LEU A 35 -7.20 -15.26 -11.65
N TYR A 36 -6.91 -14.35 -10.72
CA TYR A 36 -5.63 -13.63 -10.68
C TYR A 36 -4.44 -14.54 -10.41
N LYS A 37 -4.62 -15.62 -9.64
CA LYS A 37 -3.56 -16.62 -9.44
C LYS A 37 -3.09 -17.18 -10.79
N ARG A 38 -4.04 -17.61 -11.62
CA ARG A 38 -3.77 -18.19 -12.94
C ARG A 38 -3.33 -17.14 -13.97
N ASP A 39 -4.04 -16.01 -14.01
CA ASP A 39 -3.91 -15.03 -15.09
C ASP A 39 -2.76 -14.03 -14.84
N LEU A 40 -2.37 -13.82 -13.58
CA LEU A 40 -1.34 -12.85 -13.18
C LEU A 40 -0.18 -13.50 -12.42
N TYR A 41 -0.41 -14.05 -11.22
CA TYR A 41 0.69 -14.49 -10.36
C TYR A 41 1.56 -15.57 -11.02
N ASP A 42 0.94 -16.56 -11.66
CA ASP A 42 1.64 -17.62 -12.39
C ASP A 42 2.18 -17.14 -13.77
N ASN A 43 1.96 -15.87 -14.13
CA ASN A 43 2.38 -15.25 -15.40
C ASN A 43 2.99 -13.84 -15.20
N PRO A 44 4.28 -13.75 -14.79
CA PRO A 44 4.97 -12.47 -14.60
C PRO A 44 4.92 -11.51 -15.79
N GLN A 45 4.83 -12.01 -17.04
CA GLN A 45 4.69 -11.17 -18.21
C GLN A 45 3.36 -10.40 -18.20
N ALA A 46 2.26 -11.04 -17.79
CA ALA A 46 0.96 -10.37 -17.69
C ALA A 46 0.98 -9.26 -16.63
N ILE A 47 1.65 -9.48 -15.50
CA ILE A 47 1.87 -8.43 -14.49
C ILE A 47 2.73 -7.30 -15.08
N ALA A 48 3.82 -7.63 -15.78
CA ALA A 48 4.69 -6.64 -16.41
C ALA A 48 3.93 -5.78 -17.43
N ASP A 49 3.05 -6.36 -18.23
CA ASP A 49 2.21 -5.61 -19.20
C ASP A 49 1.30 -4.60 -18.48
N VAL A 50 0.74 -4.95 -17.31
CA VAL A 50 -0.05 -4.02 -16.48
C VAL A 50 0.82 -2.92 -15.88
N ILE A 51 2.04 -3.24 -15.41
CA ILE A 51 3.00 -2.26 -14.90
C ILE A 51 3.37 -1.26 -16.01
N VAL A 52 3.68 -1.75 -17.21
CA VAL A 52 4.05 -0.94 -18.38
C VAL A 52 2.91 -0.02 -18.78
N GLU A 53 1.68 -0.52 -18.86
CA GLU A 53 0.53 0.33 -19.17
C GLU A 53 0.30 1.39 -18.07
N SER A 54 0.40 1.02 -16.79
CA SER A 54 0.28 1.97 -15.67
C SER A 54 1.34 3.07 -15.77
N TYR A 55 2.59 2.71 -16.11
CA TYR A 55 3.67 3.65 -16.35
C TYR A 55 3.38 4.56 -17.56
N ASN A 56 2.86 4.02 -18.66
CA ASN A 56 2.43 4.81 -19.82
C ASN A 56 1.31 5.80 -19.45
N GLN A 57 0.48 5.45 -18.47
CA GLN A 57 -0.53 6.36 -17.92
C GLN A 57 0.02 7.36 -16.89
N GLY A 58 1.33 7.42 -16.64
CA GLY A 58 1.93 8.44 -15.79
C GLY A 58 2.12 8.01 -14.33
N VAL A 59 1.82 6.75 -13.97
CA VAL A 59 2.14 6.23 -12.64
C VAL A 59 3.66 6.07 -12.52
N ARG A 60 4.23 6.50 -11.39
CA ARG A 60 5.69 6.52 -11.19
C ARG A 60 6.16 5.83 -9.91
N ALA A 61 5.24 5.27 -9.13
CA ALA A 61 5.57 4.44 -7.97
C ALA A 61 4.82 3.11 -8.02
N ILE A 62 5.45 2.04 -7.53
CA ILE A 62 4.87 0.70 -7.41
C ILE A 62 5.14 0.18 -6.01
N ASN A 63 4.14 -0.46 -5.40
CA ASN A 63 4.30 -1.14 -4.13
C ASN A 63 4.77 -2.58 -4.39
N LEU A 64 5.90 -2.97 -3.82
CA LEU A 64 6.49 -4.31 -3.95
C LEU A 64 6.76 -4.91 -2.58
N PHE A 65 6.88 -6.22 -2.52
CA PHE A 65 7.42 -6.98 -1.39
C PHE A 65 8.26 -8.13 -1.94
N ASN A 66 8.96 -8.85 -1.06
CA ASN A 66 9.85 -9.93 -1.44
C ASN A 66 9.06 -11.17 -1.91
N ASP A 67 8.60 -11.12 -3.17
CA ASP A 67 7.99 -12.22 -3.88
C ASP A 67 8.66 -12.43 -5.24
N SER A 68 9.09 -13.66 -5.49
CA SER A 68 9.86 -13.99 -6.68
C SER A 68 9.13 -13.73 -8.01
N GLN A 69 7.80 -13.91 -8.06
CA GLN A 69 7.04 -13.68 -9.31
C GLN A 69 6.79 -12.19 -9.53
N LEU A 70 6.46 -11.47 -8.47
CA LEU A 70 6.24 -10.02 -8.49
C LEU A 70 7.52 -9.26 -8.84
N LEU A 71 8.65 -9.59 -8.21
CA LEU A 71 9.94 -8.97 -8.52
C LEU A 71 10.37 -9.26 -9.96
N LYS A 72 10.21 -10.51 -10.42
CA LYS A 72 10.48 -10.87 -11.82
C LYS A 72 9.60 -10.09 -12.80
N ALA A 73 8.32 -9.86 -12.48
CA ALA A 73 7.44 -9.06 -13.32
C ALA A 73 7.87 -7.59 -13.38
N TYR A 74 8.31 -7.03 -12.24
CA TYR A 74 8.86 -5.68 -12.19
C TYR A 74 10.14 -5.56 -13.02
N ASP A 75 11.06 -6.53 -12.92
CA ASP A 75 12.30 -6.54 -13.71
C ASP A 75 12.01 -6.59 -15.22
N ILE A 76 11.04 -7.42 -15.66
CA ILE A 76 10.58 -7.45 -17.06
C ILE A 76 10.06 -6.07 -17.49
N ALA A 77 9.28 -5.39 -16.65
CA ALA A 77 8.78 -4.06 -16.97
C ALA A 77 9.92 -3.02 -17.06
N CYS A 78 10.93 -3.13 -16.20
CA CYS A 78 12.14 -2.31 -16.25
C CYS A 78 12.95 -2.54 -17.53
N ASP A 79 13.12 -3.78 -17.96
CA ASP A 79 13.75 -4.14 -19.24
C ASP A 79 12.99 -3.56 -20.45
N GLN A 80 11.67 -3.34 -20.30
CA GLN A 80 10.83 -2.66 -21.29
C GLN A 80 10.85 -1.12 -21.17
N GLY A 81 11.69 -0.56 -20.31
CA GLY A 81 11.91 0.88 -20.16
C GLY A 81 11.07 1.55 -19.08
N CYS A 82 10.41 0.79 -18.20
CA CYS A 82 9.73 1.37 -17.04
C CYS A 82 10.74 1.76 -15.97
N ASN A 83 10.59 2.97 -15.43
CA ASN A 83 11.36 3.42 -14.28
C ASN A 83 10.39 3.96 -13.22
N MET A 84 10.09 3.13 -12.23
CA MET A 84 9.16 3.45 -11.15
C MET A 84 9.88 3.34 -9.81
N LYS A 85 9.62 4.29 -8.91
CA LYS A 85 10.07 4.20 -7.53
C LYS A 85 9.41 3.04 -6.82
N VAL A 86 10.18 2.35 -5.99
CA VAL A 86 9.68 1.22 -5.20
C VAL A 86 9.19 1.72 -3.85
N ILE A 87 7.95 1.41 -3.50
CA ILE A 87 7.41 1.54 -2.14
C ILE A 87 7.41 0.13 -1.56
N ALA A 88 8.36 -0.20 -0.69
CA ALA A 88 8.50 -1.56 -0.22
C ALA A 88 7.53 -1.87 0.92
N THR A 89 7.01 -3.10 0.95
CA THR A 89 6.37 -3.70 2.12
C THR A 89 7.34 -4.69 2.75
N ILE A 90 7.67 -4.47 4.01
CA ILE A 90 8.70 -5.20 4.77
C ILE A 90 8.03 -6.18 5.72
N GLY A 91 8.52 -7.42 5.72
CA GLY A 91 8.04 -8.49 6.58
C GLY A 91 6.67 -9.02 6.16
N LYS A 92 6.39 -9.05 4.86
CA LYS A 92 5.15 -9.65 4.37
C LYS A 92 5.21 -11.16 4.56
N THR A 93 4.18 -11.72 5.20
CA THR A 93 4.12 -13.16 5.51
C THR A 93 2.91 -13.81 4.85
N GLU A 94 3.06 -15.06 4.41
CA GLU A 94 1.93 -15.90 3.99
C GLU A 94 1.12 -16.39 5.19
N VAL A 95 0.19 -15.55 5.67
CA VAL A 95 -0.78 -15.94 6.70
C VAL A 95 -2.20 -15.96 6.14
N ASP A 96 -3.06 -16.82 6.71
CA ASP A 96 -4.49 -16.83 6.38
C ASP A 96 -5.10 -15.48 6.78
N TYR A 97 -5.45 -14.68 5.78
CA TYR A 97 -6.05 -13.37 5.99
C TYR A 97 -7.36 -13.41 6.81
N LEU A 98 -8.13 -14.51 6.72
CA LEU A 98 -9.40 -14.64 7.44
C LEU A 98 -9.21 -15.01 8.90
N ASN A 99 -8.16 -15.79 9.21
CA ASN A 99 -7.81 -16.22 10.56
C ASN A 99 -6.29 -16.12 10.76
N PRO A 100 -5.74 -14.89 10.83
CA PRO A 100 -4.30 -14.71 10.84
C PRO A 100 -3.70 -15.23 12.14
N ASN A 101 -2.62 -16.00 12.00
CA ASN A 101 -1.77 -16.35 13.11
C ASN A 101 -0.67 -15.28 13.25
N TYR A 102 -0.94 -14.28 14.09
CA TYR A 102 -0.01 -13.19 14.34
C TYR A 102 1.31 -13.62 14.98
N GLU A 103 1.37 -14.78 15.64
CA GLU A 103 2.66 -15.30 16.12
C GLU A 103 3.55 -15.74 14.96
N ILE A 104 2.97 -16.41 13.95
CA ILE A 104 3.69 -16.80 12.73
C ILE A 104 4.05 -15.57 11.88
N ALA A 105 3.16 -14.58 11.78
CA ALA A 105 3.43 -13.35 11.02
C ALA A 105 4.68 -12.59 11.49
N LYS A 106 5.08 -12.76 12.76
CA LYS A 106 6.29 -12.13 13.33
C LYS A 106 7.58 -12.89 13.02
N GLU A 107 7.48 -14.15 12.57
CA GLU A 107 8.61 -15.04 12.29
C GLU A 107 9.06 -14.97 10.82
N THR A 108 9.03 -13.78 10.24
CA THR A 108 9.42 -13.53 8.84
C THR A 108 10.79 -12.86 8.75
N ASP A 109 11.43 -13.02 7.59
CA ASP A 109 12.78 -12.54 7.29
C ASP A 109 12.76 -11.08 6.81
N TRP A 110 12.33 -10.19 7.70
CA TRP A 110 12.15 -8.77 7.38
C TRP A 110 13.48 -8.02 7.22
N ASP A 111 14.59 -8.55 7.72
CA ASP A 111 15.93 -7.97 7.54
C ASP A 111 16.45 -8.21 6.13
N ASP A 112 16.28 -9.42 5.58
CA ASP A 112 16.57 -9.70 4.17
C ASP A 112 15.73 -8.84 3.23
N ASP A 113 14.46 -8.55 3.58
CA ASP A 113 13.61 -7.63 2.81
C ASP A 113 14.21 -6.21 2.75
N ILE A 114 14.71 -5.69 3.86
CA ILE A 114 15.34 -4.36 3.91
C ILE A 114 16.61 -4.33 3.06
N GLU A 115 17.48 -5.34 3.18
CA GLU A 115 18.69 -5.43 2.36
C GLU A 115 18.35 -5.48 0.87
N LEU A 116 17.37 -6.31 0.49
CA LEU A 116 16.88 -6.40 -0.88
C LEU A 116 16.40 -5.04 -1.38
N PHE A 117 15.49 -4.37 -0.67
CA PHE A 117 14.88 -3.13 -1.15
C PHE A 117 15.80 -1.93 -1.10
N ASN A 118 16.85 -1.96 -0.28
CA ASN A 118 17.91 -0.96 -0.30
C ASN A 118 18.73 -0.96 -1.62
N SER A 119 18.63 -2.02 -2.44
CA SER A 119 19.23 -2.07 -3.77
C SER A 119 18.40 -1.43 -4.90
N TYR A 120 17.15 -1.04 -4.62
CA TYR A 120 16.23 -0.39 -5.56
C TYR A 120 16.18 1.14 -5.33
N ASP A 121 15.61 1.91 -6.29
CA ASP A 121 15.17 3.30 -6.01
C ASP A 121 13.94 3.27 -5.10
N CYS A 122 14.19 3.02 -3.81
CA CYS A 122 13.17 2.80 -2.80
C CYS A 122 13.14 3.97 -1.80
N PRO A 123 12.36 5.05 -2.05
CA PRO A 123 12.30 6.17 -1.12
C PRO A 123 11.54 5.86 0.18
N LEU A 124 10.77 4.76 0.22
CA LEU A 124 9.85 4.46 1.31
C LEU A 124 9.70 2.94 1.52
N MET A 125 9.91 2.49 2.75
CA MET A 125 9.65 1.13 3.20
C MET A 125 8.59 1.14 4.31
N LEU A 126 7.61 0.24 4.23
CA LEU A 126 6.46 0.17 5.12
C LEU A 126 6.39 -1.20 5.78
N VAL A 127 6.27 -1.25 7.11
CA VAL A 127 6.09 -2.51 7.85
C VAL A 127 4.72 -3.10 7.56
N ASP A 128 4.67 -4.38 7.18
CA ASP A 128 3.45 -5.09 6.76
C ASP A 128 2.36 -5.09 7.84
N GLU A 129 1.10 -5.12 7.39
CA GLU A 129 -0.08 -5.04 8.25
C GLU A 129 -0.14 -6.17 9.27
N PHE A 130 0.30 -7.38 8.94
CA PHE A 130 0.26 -8.48 9.90
C PHE A 130 1.28 -8.35 11.03
N ILE A 131 2.41 -7.70 10.80
CA ILE A 131 3.37 -7.39 11.86
C ILE A 131 2.83 -6.25 12.73
N VAL A 132 2.35 -5.18 12.11
CA VAL A 132 1.84 -4.00 12.82
C VAL A 132 0.63 -4.37 13.68
N ASP A 133 -0.31 -5.13 13.11
CA ASP A 133 -1.55 -5.52 13.77
C ASP A 133 -1.41 -6.71 14.73
N ALA A 134 -0.22 -7.33 14.79
CA ALA A 134 0.16 -8.23 15.89
C ALA A 134 0.40 -7.47 17.21
N TYR A 135 0.57 -6.14 17.14
CA TYR A 135 0.80 -5.24 18.27
C TYR A 135 2.01 -5.59 19.14
N ASP A 136 3.02 -6.25 18.57
CA ASP A 136 4.36 -6.36 19.16
C ASP A 136 5.16 -5.10 18.85
N TRP A 137 4.87 -4.01 19.58
CA TRP A 137 5.47 -2.70 19.35
C TRP A 137 6.99 -2.69 19.48
N ARG A 138 7.56 -3.64 20.22
CA ARG A 138 9.02 -3.81 20.32
C ARG A 138 9.59 -4.32 19.01
N LEU A 139 8.96 -5.31 18.39
CA LEU A 139 9.33 -5.78 17.05
C LEU A 139 9.13 -4.68 16.02
N THR A 140 7.96 -4.03 16.00
CA THR A 140 7.68 -2.94 15.05
C THR A 140 8.71 -1.82 15.17
N SER A 141 9.07 -1.41 16.40
CA SER A 141 10.12 -0.40 16.62
C SER A 141 11.46 -0.84 16.06
N LYS A 142 11.86 -2.10 16.31
CA LYS A 142 13.11 -2.66 15.80
C LYS A 142 13.18 -2.61 14.27
N ILE A 143 12.09 -2.97 13.59
CA ILE A 143 12.04 -2.95 12.12
C ILE A 143 12.13 -1.51 11.60
N LEU A 144 11.38 -0.58 12.19
CA LEU A 144 11.43 0.83 11.83
C LEU A 144 12.82 1.44 12.03
N ASP A 145 13.50 1.13 13.13
CA ASP A 145 14.88 1.55 13.39
C ASP A 145 15.81 1.05 12.27
N CYS A 146 15.73 -0.24 11.91
CA CYS A 146 16.54 -0.80 10.82
C CYS A 146 16.23 -0.16 9.46
N ILE A 147 14.97 0.19 9.16
CA ILE A 147 14.63 0.96 7.96
C ILE A 147 15.26 2.36 8.03
N ASN A 148 15.19 3.04 9.18
CA ASN A 148 15.73 4.40 9.35
C ASN A 148 17.27 4.46 9.29
N ASP A 149 17.96 3.32 9.45
CA ASP A 149 19.40 3.18 9.21
C ASP A 149 19.76 3.10 7.71
N THR A 150 18.76 3.04 6.83
CA THR A 150 18.90 3.11 5.36
C THR A 150 18.64 4.52 4.83
N ASP A 151 18.73 4.69 3.51
CA ASP A 151 18.32 5.93 2.85
C ASP A 151 16.79 6.05 2.64
N SER A 152 16.01 5.06 3.05
CA SER A 152 14.55 5.05 2.89
C SER A 152 13.83 5.69 4.09
N LEU A 153 12.69 6.31 3.81
CA LEU A 153 11.75 6.71 4.86
C LEU A 153 10.98 5.48 5.35
N SER A 154 10.49 5.52 6.58
CA SER A 154 9.79 4.42 7.21
C SER A 154 8.30 4.72 7.43
N GLY A 155 7.50 3.67 7.46
CA GLY A 155 6.07 3.77 7.72
C GLY A 155 5.43 2.46 8.13
N LEU A 156 4.13 2.53 8.40
CA LEU A 156 3.32 1.41 8.86
C LEU A 156 2.20 1.13 7.87
N ILE A 157 1.83 -0.14 7.69
CA ILE A 157 0.58 -0.57 7.07
C ILE A 157 -0.32 -1.16 8.17
N THR A 158 -1.63 -0.96 8.08
CA THR A 158 -2.58 -1.64 8.97
C THR A 158 -3.84 -2.05 8.20
N ALA A 159 -4.44 -3.16 8.61
CA ALA A 159 -5.80 -3.56 8.21
C ALA A 159 -6.88 -2.98 9.14
N PHE A 160 -6.51 -2.48 10.33
CA PHE A 160 -7.41 -1.98 11.38
C PHE A 160 -7.20 -0.47 11.64
N PRO A 161 -7.56 0.40 10.66
CA PRO A 161 -7.23 1.82 10.72
C PRO A 161 -7.74 2.55 11.95
N LEU A 162 -8.89 2.18 12.55
CA LEU A 162 -9.37 2.84 13.76
C LEU A 162 -8.63 2.34 15.00
N ARG A 163 -8.57 1.03 15.22
CA ARG A 163 -7.92 0.42 16.39
C ARG A 163 -6.45 0.77 16.44
N THR A 164 -5.71 0.52 15.35
CA THR A 164 -4.26 0.72 15.31
C THR A 164 -3.90 2.20 15.49
N THR A 165 -4.66 3.13 14.89
CA THR A 165 -4.51 4.58 15.11
C THR A 165 -4.69 4.99 16.58
N ASN A 166 -5.62 4.35 17.31
CA ASN A 166 -5.81 4.66 18.73
C ASN A 166 -4.66 4.14 19.61
N LEU A 167 -3.99 3.06 19.21
CA LEU A 167 -2.94 2.42 20.02
C LEU A 167 -1.57 3.07 19.81
N ILE A 168 -1.26 3.53 18.59
CA ILE A 168 0.05 4.08 18.22
C ILE A 168 0.59 5.12 19.23
N PRO A 169 -0.14 6.18 19.63
CA PRO A 169 0.42 7.26 20.46
C PRO A 169 0.92 6.82 21.83
N GLU A 170 0.35 5.74 22.39
CA GLU A 170 0.70 5.24 23.72
C GLU A 170 1.78 4.14 23.68
N ASN A 171 2.03 3.57 22.50
CA ASN A 171 2.79 2.32 22.38
C ASN A 171 4.01 2.39 21.44
N LEU A 172 4.04 3.35 20.51
CA LEU A 172 5.10 3.47 19.52
C LEU A 172 5.69 4.87 19.55
N ASN A 173 7.01 4.98 19.50
CA ASN A 173 7.67 6.27 19.39
C ASN A 173 7.31 6.91 18.03
N MET A 174 6.64 8.06 18.09
CA MET A 174 6.16 8.77 16.92
C MET A 174 7.30 9.24 16.01
N ASP A 175 8.52 9.39 16.49
CA ASP A 175 9.64 9.82 15.65
C ASP A 175 10.21 8.70 14.77
N LEU A 176 9.80 7.44 15.00
CA LEU A 176 10.31 6.28 14.27
C LEU A 176 9.75 6.11 12.87
N PHE A 177 8.67 6.81 12.51
CA PHE A 177 8.01 6.63 11.23
C PHE A 177 7.36 7.91 10.73
N ASP A 178 7.28 8.06 9.42
CA ASP A 178 6.73 9.25 8.76
C ASP A 178 5.43 8.98 8.01
N PHE A 179 5.25 7.74 7.53
CA PHE A 179 4.13 7.34 6.66
C PHE A 179 3.22 6.33 7.34
N TYR A 180 1.94 6.39 7.00
CA TYR A 180 0.93 5.47 7.49
C TYR A 180 -0.05 5.11 6.39
N MET A 181 0.00 3.85 5.95
CA MET A 181 -0.88 3.31 4.95
C MET A 181 -2.09 2.65 5.60
N VAL A 182 -3.28 3.10 5.23
CA VAL A 182 -4.55 2.65 5.81
C VAL A 182 -5.57 2.33 4.72
N PRO A 183 -6.41 1.29 4.88
CA PRO A 183 -7.57 1.13 4.02
C PRO A 183 -8.50 2.32 4.24
N PHE A 184 -8.87 2.98 3.16
CA PHE A 184 -9.76 4.14 3.22
C PHE A 184 -10.62 4.20 1.96
N ASN A 185 -11.93 4.09 2.11
CA ASN A 185 -12.87 4.14 0.98
C ASN A 185 -14.26 4.63 1.41
N ALA A 186 -15.09 4.99 0.43
CA ALA A 186 -16.37 5.66 0.68
C ALA A 186 -17.39 4.81 1.48
N ILE A 187 -17.20 3.49 1.54
CA ILE A 187 -18.15 2.53 2.14
C ILE A 187 -17.57 1.77 3.34
N SER A 188 -16.43 2.20 3.88
CA SER A 188 -15.74 1.56 5.00
C SER A 188 -15.42 0.08 4.82
N TYR A 189 -15.30 -0.40 3.57
CA TYR A 189 -15.01 -1.80 3.31
C TYR A 189 -13.58 -2.13 3.72
N MET A 190 -13.39 -3.25 4.43
CA MET A 190 -12.10 -3.65 5.00
C MET A 190 -11.47 -2.57 5.90
N MET A 191 -12.33 -1.90 6.66
CA MET A 191 -11.97 -0.99 7.73
C MET A 191 -12.70 -1.47 8.98
N ASP A 192 -12.08 -1.33 10.15
CA ASP A 192 -12.68 -1.66 11.45
C ASP A 192 -13.59 -0.53 11.95
N ILE A 193 -14.43 -0.03 11.04
CA ILE A 193 -15.35 1.08 11.26
C ILE A 193 -16.75 0.62 10.83
N THR A 194 -17.62 0.40 11.81
CA THR A 194 -18.93 -0.25 11.63
C THR A 194 -19.98 0.64 10.96
N ALA A 195 -19.88 1.94 11.14
CA ALA A 195 -20.66 2.90 10.39
C ALA A 195 -19.74 4.06 10.01
N PHE A 196 -19.89 4.55 8.78
CA PHE A 196 -19.03 5.60 8.24
C PHE A 196 -19.87 6.80 7.84
N ASN A 197 -20.76 7.22 8.73
CA ASN A 197 -21.54 8.44 8.57
C ASN A 197 -20.67 9.69 8.76
N ALA A 198 -21.23 10.88 8.54
CA ALA A 198 -20.47 12.13 8.60
C ALA A 198 -19.74 12.35 9.94
N SER A 199 -20.36 12.02 11.08
CA SER A 199 -19.75 12.19 12.40
C SER A 199 -18.57 11.24 12.60
N GLN A 200 -18.71 9.97 12.20
CA GLN A 200 -17.66 8.96 12.36
C GLN A 200 -16.49 9.22 11.40
N ARG A 201 -16.77 9.74 10.21
CA ARG A 201 -15.73 10.21 9.28
C ARG A 201 -14.92 11.36 9.86
N GLU A 202 -15.58 12.30 10.53
CA GLU A 202 -14.90 13.43 11.16
C GLU A 202 -14.07 12.98 12.38
N GLU A 203 -14.60 12.08 13.22
CA GLU A 203 -13.82 11.50 14.32
C GLU A 203 -12.59 10.74 13.79
N PHE A 204 -12.77 9.92 12.75
CA PHE A 204 -11.67 9.19 12.15
C PHE A 204 -10.64 10.13 11.53
N LYS A 205 -11.08 11.18 10.82
CA LYS A 205 -10.20 12.24 10.30
C LYS A 205 -9.36 12.84 11.43
N GLN A 206 -9.98 13.26 12.53
CA GLN A 206 -9.28 13.88 13.66
C GLN A 206 -8.24 12.96 14.30
N LYS A 207 -8.56 11.67 14.45
CA LYS A 207 -7.62 10.67 14.97
C LYS A 207 -6.45 10.42 14.03
N LEU A 208 -6.73 10.34 12.73
CA LEU A 208 -5.70 10.08 11.73
C LEU A 208 -4.75 11.27 11.58
N THR A 209 -5.29 12.49 11.55
CA THR A 209 -4.48 13.71 11.41
C THR A 209 -3.72 14.07 12.70
N SER A 210 -4.21 13.66 13.88
CA SER A 210 -3.49 13.91 15.14
C SER A 210 -2.17 13.16 15.25
N LEU A 211 -1.97 12.08 14.47
CA LEU A 211 -0.69 11.38 14.37
C LEU A 211 0.41 12.22 13.71
N ASN A 212 0.03 13.26 12.95
CA ASN A 212 0.95 14.11 12.18
C ASN A 212 1.87 13.29 11.24
N LYS A 213 1.25 12.36 10.51
CA LYS A 213 1.91 11.47 9.54
C LYS A 213 1.43 11.73 8.13
N LYS A 214 2.22 11.30 7.15
CA LYS A 214 1.80 11.23 5.75
C LYS A 214 0.93 10.02 5.53
N VAL A 215 -0.28 10.25 5.04
CA VAL A 215 -1.28 9.19 4.94
C VAL A 215 -1.34 8.67 3.51
N ILE A 216 -1.22 7.35 3.37
CA ILE A 216 -1.41 6.64 2.12
C ILE A 216 -2.73 5.88 2.20
N ALA A 217 -3.68 6.18 1.32
CA ALA A 217 -4.90 5.41 1.26
C ALA A 217 -4.73 4.17 0.37
N SER A 218 -5.04 3.00 0.91
CA SER A 218 -5.14 1.74 0.17
C SER A 218 -6.60 1.29 0.04
N ARG A 219 -6.83 0.22 -0.74
CA ARG A 219 -8.17 -0.38 -0.96
C ARG A 219 -9.22 0.65 -1.39
N ILE A 220 -8.82 1.65 -2.16
CA ILE A 220 -9.68 2.81 -2.49
C ILE A 220 -10.94 2.43 -3.29
N PHE A 221 -10.88 1.32 -4.03
CA PHE A 221 -12.01 0.75 -4.78
C PHE A 221 -12.81 -0.29 -3.98
N ALA A 222 -12.58 -0.42 -2.67
CA ALA A 222 -13.23 -1.43 -1.83
C ALA A 222 -13.16 -2.84 -2.45
N CYS A 223 -11.95 -3.24 -2.85
CA CYS A 223 -11.69 -4.48 -3.58
C CYS A 223 -12.56 -4.62 -4.84
N GLY A 224 -12.78 -3.52 -5.57
CA GLY A 224 -13.58 -3.46 -6.80
C GLY A 224 -15.09 -3.51 -6.59
N ILE A 225 -15.59 -3.27 -5.38
CA ILE A 225 -17.02 -3.03 -5.13
C ILE A 225 -17.40 -1.61 -5.57
N LEU A 226 -16.54 -0.63 -5.30
CA LEU A 226 -16.72 0.75 -5.75
C LEU A 226 -16.18 0.92 -7.16
N LYS A 227 -16.93 1.64 -7.99
CA LYS A 227 -16.44 2.02 -9.33
C LYS A 227 -15.37 3.11 -9.22
N PRO A 228 -14.38 3.14 -10.13
CA PRO A 228 -13.33 4.16 -10.13
C PRO A 228 -13.84 5.59 -10.00
N LYS A 229 -14.86 5.96 -10.80
CA LYS A 229 -15.50 7.28 -10.75
C LYS A 229 -16.08 7.63 -9.37
N GLU A 230 -16.74 6.68 -8.73
CA GLU A 230 -17.37 6.88 -7.41
C GLU A 230 -16.30 7.07 -6.33
N ALA A 231 -15.22 6.28 -6.40
CA ALA A 231 -14.07 6.42 -5.52
C ALA A 231 -13.40 7.79 -5.71
N PHE A 232 -13.08 8.19 -6.94
CA PHE A 232 -12.40 9.46 -7.18
C PHE A 232 -13.25 10.69 -6.81
N GLU A 233 -14.57 10.65 -7.02
CA GLU A 233 -15.50 11.71 -6.53
C GLU A 233 -15.51 11.81 -5.00
N PHE A 234 -15.34 10.68 -4.30
CA PHE A 234 -15.17 10.69 -2.85
C PHE A 234 -13.86 11.38 -2.46
N TYR A 235 -12.74 11.01 -3.09
CA TYR A 235 -11.42 11.57 -2.78
C TYR A 235 -11.27 13.06 -3.08
N LYS A 236 -12.01 13.62 -4.04
CA LYS A 236 -12.07 15.08 -4.27
C LYS A 236 -12.42 15.91 -3.03
N LYS A 237 -13.07 15.30 -2.04
CA LYS A 237 -13.54 15.95 -0.81
C LYS A 237 -12.65 15.66 0.39
N ILE A 238 -11.54 14.95 0.19
CA ILE A 238 -10.66 14.47 1.25
C ILE A 238 -9.34 15.24 1.19
N ASP A 239 -9.02 15.92 2.28
CA ASP A 239 -7.87 16.84 2.41
C ASP A 239 -6.75 16.30 3.34
N TYR A 240 -6.90 15.06 3.83
CA TYR A 240 -5.99 14.42 4.79
C TYR A 240 -5.35 13.14 4.26
N ILE A 241 -5.43 12.90 2.95
CA ILE A 241 -4.75 11.80 2.27
C ILE A 241 -3.69 12.42 1.37
N ASP A 242 -2.42 12.05 1.60
CA ASP A 242 -1.29 12.59 0.84
C ASP A 242 -1.01 11.76 -0.42
N LEU A 243 -1.19 10.44 -0.35
CA LEU A 243 -0.95 9.49 -1.45
C LEU A 243 -2.07 8.43 -1.55
N ILE A 244 -2.17 7.78 -2.70
CA ILE A 244 -3.08 6.66 -2.92
C ILE A 244 -2.36 5.44 -3.52
N SER A 245 -2.80 4.25 -3.13
CA SER A 245 -2.39 2.97 -3.71
C SER A 245 -3.58 2.32 -4.42
N ILE A 246 -3.41 2.06 -5.72
CA ILE A 246 -4.44 1.51 -6.61
C ILE A 246 -4.00 0.17 -7.16
N GLY A 247 -4.76 -0.89 -6.90
CA GLY A 247 -4.56 -2.19 -7.55
C GLY A 247 -5.43 -2.31 -8.80
N VAL A 248 -4.79 -2.59 -9.94
CA VAL A 248 -5.44 -2.90 -11.22
C VAL A 248 -4.94 -4.27 -11.69
N ALA A 249 -5.81 -5.06 -12.33
CA ALA A 249 -5.52 -6.45 -12.69
C ALA A 249 -5.32 -6.67 -14.19
N LYS A 250 -5.63 -5.66 -15.02
CA LYS A 250 -5.57 -5.76 -16.48
C LYS A 250 -5.04 -4.48 -17.10
N VAL A 251 -4.49 -4.61 -18.30
CA VAL A 251 -4.00 -3.48 -19.11
C VAL A 251 -5.14 -2.49 -19.36
N GLU A 252 -6.34 -2.98 -19.68
CA GLU A 252 -7.50 -2.11 -19.91
C GLU A 252 -7.90 -1.35 -18.64
N GLU A 253 -7.89 -2.01 -17.47
CA GLU A 253 -8.17 -1.36 -16.18
C GLU A 253 -7.11 -0.29 -15.87
N ALA A 254 -5.82 -0.59 -16.05
CA ALA A 254 -4.75 0.40 -15.89
C ALA A 254 -4.97 1.62 -16.79
N ARG A 255 -5.30 1.38 -18.07
CA ARG A 255 -5.57 2.46 -19.03
C ARG A 255 -6.75 3.33 -18.61
N GLU A 256 -7.89 2.71 -18.31
CA GLU A 256 -9.14 3.39 -17.99
C GLU A 256 -9.04 4.13 -16.66
N ASP A 257 -8.58 3.46 -15.60
CA ASP A 257 -8.61 3.98 -14.23
C ASP A 257 -7.61 5.12 -14.05
N PHE A 258 -6.37 4.97 -14.55
CA PHE A 258 -5.37 6.03 -14.43
C PHE A 258 -5.62 7.19 -15.40
N THR A 259 -6.26 6.96 -16.56
CA THR A 259 -6.73 8.06 -17.41
C THR A 259 -7.82 8.86 -16.68
N LEU A 260 -8.80 8.16 -16.10
CA LEU A 260 -9.88 8.80 -15.36
C LEU A 260 -9.35 9.57 -14.14
N LEU A 261 -8.38 9.03 -13.40
CA LEU A 261 -7.79 9.69 -12.24
C LEU A 261 -7.18 11.06 -12.58
N LYS A 262 -6.65 11.27 -13.80
CA LYS A 262 -6.10 12.57 -14.24
C LYS A 262 -7.15 13.67 -14.34
N GLU A 263 -8.42 13.31 -14.53
CA GLU A 263 -9.55 14.24 -14.62
C GLU A 263 -10.04 14.73 -13.25
N TYR A 264 -9.50 14.15 -12.18
CA TYR A 264 -9.87 14.41 -10.79
C TYR A 264 -8.74 15.12 -10.08
#